data_AF-A0A7Y3MH93-F1
#
_entry.id   AF-A0A7Y3MH93-F1
#
_cell.length_a   1.000
_cell.length_b   1.000
_cell.length_c   1.000
_cell.angle_alpha   90.00
_cell.angle_beta   90.00
_cell.angle_gamma   90.00
#
_symmetry.space_group_name_H-M   'P 1'
#
loop_
_entity.id
_entity.type
_entity.pdbx_description
1 polymer ?
#
loop_
_entity_poly.entity_id
_entity_poly.type
_entity_poly.pdbx_seq_one_letter_code
_entity_poly.pdbx_strand_id
1 'polypeptide(L)'
;MEPTGRSFPQLVALVVGGSLAAMWIVEILDSFAFNDGLQAHGIEPRQIDGLEGVVFAPVLHGGWTHLISNSVPFLVLGALVMSYGLPRWIKATGFIT
;
A
#
# COMPACT_ATOMS: atom_id res chain seq x y z
N MET A 1 3.03 -7.24 28.81
CA MET A 1 1.60 -6.97 28.58
C MET A 1 1.46 -6.59 27.12
N GLU A 2 0.82 -7.41 26.28
CA GLU A 2 0.52 -7.03 24.89
C GLU A 2 -0.48 -5.85 24.92
N PRO A 3 -0.15 -4.65 24.40
CA PRO A 3 -0.93 -3.43 24.66
C PRO A 3 -2.32 -3.39 23.99
N THR A 4 -2.65 -4.37 23.15
CA THR A 4 -3.92 -4.45 22.43
C THR A 4 -4.42 -5.89 22.50
N GLY A 5 -5.58 -6.16 23.07
CA GLY A 5 -6.15 -7.52 23.17
C GLY A 5 -6.58 -8.14 21.82
N ARG A 6 -5.93 -7.78 20.71
CA ARG A 6 -6.26 -8.25 19.36
C ARG A 6 -5.48 -9.53 19.04
N SER A 7 -6.16 -10.48 18.42
CA SER A 7 -5.52 -11.70 17.92
C SER A 7 -4.67 -11.44 16.68
N PHE A 8 -3.71 -12.31 16.39
CA PHE A 8 -2.87 -12.19 15.20
C PHE A 8 -3.66 -12.07 13.87
N PRO A 9 -4.72 -12.88 13.62
CA PRO A 9 -5.56 -12.68 12.44
C PRO A 9 -6.24 -11.31 12.38
N GLN A 10 -6.65 -10.75 13.52
CA GLN A 10 -7.22 -9.40 13.57
C GLN A 10 -6.19 -8.34 13.22
N LEU A 11 -4.94 -8.50 13.64
CA LEU A 11 -3.85 -7.60 13.27
C LEU A 11 -3.55 -7.67 11.76
N VAL A 12 -3.50 -8.87 11.18
CA VAL A 12 -3.32 -9.05 9.73
C VAL A 12 -4.47 -8.40 8.96
N ALA A 13 -5.72 -8.68 9.34
CA ALA A 13 -6.89 -8.10 8.70
C ALA A 13 -6.88 -6.56 8.77
N LEU A 14 -6.54 -6.00 9.94
CA LEU A 14 -6.49 -4.56 10.13
C LEU A 14 -5.36 -3.89 9.35
N VAL A 15 -4.14 -4.44 9.40
CA VAL A 15 -2.95 -3.83 8.77
C VAL A 15 -2.95 -4.08 7.28
N VAL A 16 -2.99 -5.35 6.86
CA VAL A 16 -2.89 -5.73 5.45
C VAL A 16 -4.20 -5.41 4.74
N GLY A 17 -5.34 -5.82 5.30
CA GLY A 17 -6.64 -5.51 4.73
C GLY A 17 -6.93 -4.00 4.70
N GLY A 18 -6.57 -3.28 5.76
CA GLY A 18 -6.69 -1.82 5.80
C GLY A 18 -5.82 -1.11 4.75
N SER A 19 -4.60 -1.60 4.53
CA SER A 19 -3.72 -1.05 3.49
C SER A 19 -4.27 -1.33 2.08
N LEU A 20 -4.76 -2.55 1.81
CA LEU A 20 -5.42 -2.86 0.55
C LEU A 20 -6.64 -1.97 0.31
N ALA A 21 -7.46 -1.77 1.34
CA ALA A 21 -8.61 -0.87 1.25
C ALA A 21 -8.16 0.57 0.93
N ALA A 22 -7.07 1.05 1.54
CA ALA A 22 -6.52 2.37 1.24
C ALA A 22 -6.07 2.48 -0.24
N MET A 23 -5.37 1.47 -0.79
CA MET A 23 -4.97 1.44 -2.20
C MET A 23 -6.19 1.56 -3.13
N TRP A 24 -7.24 0.78 -2.87
CA TRP A 24 -8.49 0.85 -3.65
C TRP A 24 -9.23 2.17 -3.51
N ILE A 25 -9.31 2.74 -2.31
CA ILE A 25 -9.93 4.04 -2.07
C ILE A 25 -9.18 5.12 -2.85
N VAL A 26 -7.85 5.11 -2.84
CA VAL A 26 -7.03 6.08 -3.57
C VAL A 26 -7.27 5.96 -5.08
N GLU A 27 -7.24 4.77 -5.66
CA GLU A 27 -7.50 4.57 -7.11
C GLU A 27 -8.92 5.01 -7.51
N ILE A 28 -9.94 4.69 -6.69
CA ILE A 28 -11.32 5.13 -6.93
C ILE A 28 -11.39 6.66 -6.92
N LEU A 29 -10.79 7.30 -5.91
CA LEU A 29 -10.77 8.76 -5.84
C LEU A 29 -10.00 9.37 -7.02
N ASP A 30 -8.88 8.78 -7.41
CA ASP A 30 -8.09 9.25 -8.55
C ASP A 30 -8.91 9.24 -9.84
N SER A 31 -9.49 8.09 -10.19
CA SER A 31 -10.24 7.94 -11.43
C SER A 31 -11.54 8.75 -11.46
N PHE A 32 -12.26 8.89 -10.33
CA PHE A 32 -13.60 9.50 -10.34
C PHE A 32 -13.65 10.93 -9.80
N ALA A 33 -12.74 11.33 -8.91
CA ALA A 33 -12.72 12.67 -8.32
C ALA A 33 -11.58 13.55 -8.88
N PHE A 34 -10.46 12.94 -9.25
CA PHE A 34 -9.27 13.68 -9.72
C PHE A 34 -8.97 13.50 -11.22
N ASN A 35 -9.77 12.70 -11.94
CA ASN A 35 -9.62 12.43 -13.37
C ASN A 35 -8.19 11.97 -13.71
N ASP A 36 -7.71 10.97 -12.95
CA ASP A 36 -6.37 10.37 -13.03
C ASP A 36 -5.21 11.35 -12.76
N GLY A 37 -5.50 12.49 -12.12
CA GLY A 37 -4.51 13.54 -11.83
C GLY A 37 -3.46 13.15 -10.78
N LEU A 38 -3.75 12.20 -9.89
CA LEU A 38 -2.78 11.75 -8.88
C LEU A 38 -1.63 10.95 -9.49
N GLN A 39 -1.79 10.42 -10.72
CA GLN A 39 -0.71 9.74 -11.45
C GLN A 39 0.53 10.61 -11.65
N ALA A 40 0.37 11.96 -11.65
CA ALA A 40 1.49 12.90 -11.70
C ALA A 40 2.43 12.80 -10.47
N HIS A 41 1.94 12.26 -9.36
CA HIS A 41 2.71 12.02 -8.14
C HIS A 41 3.25 10.58 -8.07
N GLY A 42 3.26 9.85 -9.19
CA GLY A 42 3.86 8.52 -9.29
C GLY A 42 5.38 8.55 -9.33
N ILE A 43 6.01 7.38 -9.26
CA ILE A 43 7.47 7.27 -9.41
C ILE A 43 7.85 7.65 -10.85
N GLU A 44 8.68 8.68 -10.99
CA GLU A 44 9.31 9.04 -12.26
C GLU A 44 10.82 8.73 -12.21
N PRO A 45 11.28 7.65 -12.88
CA PRO A 45 12.66 7.23 -12.78
C PRO A 45 13.64 8.30 -13.29
N ARG A 46 14.72 8.51 -12.52
CA ARG A 46 15.85 9.40 -12.87
C ARG A 46 15.51 10.89 -12.86
N GLN A 47 14.38 11.28 -12.30
CA GLN A 47 14.02 12.67 -12.05
C GLN A 47 13.96 12.94 -10.55
N ILE A 48 14.55 14.06 -10.11
CA ILE A 48 14.56 14.45 -8.69
C ILE A 48 13.16 14.92 -8.27
N ASP A 49 12.44 15.58 -9.17
CA ASP A 49 11.09 16.09 -8.91
C ASP A 49 10.08 14.94 -8.68
N GLY A 50 10.37 13.72 -9.16
CA GLY A 50 9.57 12.52 -8.95
C GLY A 50 9.83 11.77 -7.63
N LEU A 51 10.68 12.29 -6.73
CA LEU A 51 11.01 11.62 -5.46
C LEU A 51 9.81 11.51 -4.51
N GLU A 52 8.84 12.41 -4.61
CA GLU A 52 7.58 12.31 -3.87
C GLU A 52 6.81 11.03 -4.22
N GLY A 53 6.98 10.51 -5.44
CA GLY A 53 6.42 9.23 -5.85
C GLY A 53 6.90 8.05 -5.02
N VAL A 54 8.09 8.09 -4.42
CA VAL A 54 8.56 7.05 -3.50
C VAL A 54 7.71 7.02 -2.23
N VAL A 55 7.26 8.19 -1.75
CA VAL A 55 6.41 8.30 -0.56
C VAL A 55 4.99 7.81 -0.85
N PHE A 56 4.47 8.08 -2.06
CA PHE A 56 3.11 7.70 -2.44
C PHE A 56 3.00 6.29 -3.06
N ALA A 57 4.10 5.69 -3.47
CA ALA A 57 4.16 4.35 -4.06
C ALA A 57 3.44 3.23 -3.28
N PRO A 58 3.36 3.22 -1.93
CA PRO A 58 2.58 2.20 -1.22
C PRO A 58 1.08 2.20 -1.56
N VAL A 59 0.55 3.35 -2.00
CA VAL A 59 -0.90 3.54 -2.16
C VAL A 59 -1.31 3.91 -3.59
N LEU A 60 -0.47 4.65 -4.31
CA LEU A 60 -0.75 5.12 -5.67
C LEU A 60 -0.41 4.04 -6.69
N HIS A 61 -1.33 3.76 -7.61
CA HIS A 61 -1.17 2.75 -8.66
C HIS A 61 -1.31 3.38 -10.05
N GLY A 62 -0.62 2.84 -11.04
CA GLY A 62 -0.70 3.31 -12.43
C GLY A 62 -1.92 2.79 -13.20
N GLY A 63 -3.03 2.51 -12.51
CA GLY A 63 -4.28 2.04 -13.12
C GLY A 63 -4.87 0.74 -12.54
N TRP A 64 -6.15 0.54 -12.82
CA TRP A 64 -6.97 -0.60 -12.38
C TRP A 64 -6.34 -1.98 -12.58
N THR A 65 -5.77 -2.27 -13.76
CA THR A 65 -5.15 -3.57 -14.03
C THR A 65 -3.96 -3.82 -13.11
N HIS A 66 -3.18 -2.77 -12.81
CA HIS A 66 -2.05 -2.87 -11.90
C HIS A 66 -2.53 -3.13 -10.46
N LEU A 67 -3.53 -2.39 -9.98
CA LEU A 67 -4.09 -2.59 -8.64
C LEU A 67 -4.72 -3.99 -8.45
N ILE A 68 -5.51 -4.44 -9.42
CA ILE A 68 -6.21 -5.74 -9.36
C ILE A 68 -5.18 -6.89 -9.35
N SER A 69 -4.18 -6.84 -10.24
CA SER A 69 -3.16 -7.89 -10.34
C SER A 69 -2.26 -7.97 -9.10
N ASN A 70 -2.09 -6.86 -8.37
CA ASN A 70 -1.31 -6.83 -7.13
C ASN A 70 -2.13 -7.13 -5.87
N SER A 71 -3.46 -7.06 -5.91
CA SER A 71 -4.31 -7.23 -4.71
C SER A 71 -4.11 -8.60 -4.04
N VAL A 72 -4.12 -9.69 -4.80
CA VAL A 72 -3.92 -11.05 -4.24
C VAL A 72 -2.47 -11.27 -3.77
N PRO A 73 -1.42 -10.99 -4.58
CA PRO A 73 -0.04 -11.05 -4.11
C PRO A 73 0.20 -10.23 -2.85
N PHE A 74 -0.36 -9.01 -2.78
CA PHE A 74 -0.23 -8.14 -1.62
C PHE A 74 -0.86 -8.76 -0.36
N LEU A 75 -2.06 -9.33 -0.45
CA LEU A 75 -2.69 -10.00 0.70
C LEU A 75 -1.83 -11.15 1.21
N VAL A 76 -1.30 -11.99 0.31
CA VAL A 76 -0.48 -13.15 0.67
C VAL A 76 0.86 -12.70 1.25
N LEU A 77 1.63 -11.89 0.52
CA LEU A 77 2.96 -11.45 0.93
C LEU A 77 2.89 -10.51 2.14
N GLY A 78 1.91 -9.62 2.20
CA GLY A 78 1.66 -8.74 3.34
C GLY A 78 1.37 -9.53 4.61
N ALA A 79 0.53 -10.58 4.54
CA ALA A 79 0.29 -11.46 5.67
C ALA A 79 1.56 -12.23 6.09
N LEU A 80 2.37 -12.69 5.12
CA LEU A 80 3.66 -13.34 5.40
C LEU A 80 4.63 -12.40 6.09
N VAL A 81 4.79 -11.16 5.62
CA VAL A 81 5.65 -10.16 6.26
C VAL A 81 5.13 -9.82 7.67
N MET A 82 3.81 -9.68 7.83
CA MET A 82 3.17 -9.41 9.11
C MET A 82 3.36 -10.56 10.12
N SER A 83 3.58 -11.79 9.66
CA SER A 83 3.95 -12.92 10.53
C SER A 83 5.30 -12.74 11.23
N TYR A 84 6.17 -11.89 10.69
CA TYR A 84 7.41 -11.47 11.35
C TYR A 84 7.23 -10.22 12.24
N GLY A 85 6.01 -9.67 12.33
CA GLY A 85 5.65 -8.55 13.22
C GLY A 85 5.57 -7.18 12.55
N LEU A 86 4.83 -6.27 13.19
CA LEU A 86 4.54 -4.92 12.67
C LEU A 86 5.78 -4.11 12.28
N PRO A 87 6.89 -4.10 13.05
CA PRO A 87 8.06 -3.31 12.67
C PRO A 87 8.69 -3.76 11.35
N ARG A 88 8.63 -5.05 11.03
CA ARG A 88 9.15 -5.57 9.75
C ARG A 88 8.20 -5.24 8.60
N TRP A 89 6.89 -5.26 8.84
CA TRP A 89 5.90 -4.82 7.88
C TRP A 89 6.08 -3.33 7.53
N ILE A 90 6.19 -2.44 8.53
CA ILE A 90 6.41 -1.00 8.31
C ILE A 90 7.72 -0.75 7.56
N LYS A 91 8.81 -1.44 7.95
CA LYS A 91 10.09 -1.33 7.24
C LYS A 91 9.97 -1.80 5.80
N ALA A 92 9.35 -2.95 5.55
CA ALA A 92 9.15 -3.44 4.20
C ALA A 92 8.37 -2.42 3.36
N THR A 93 7.26 -1.88 3.87
CA THR A 93 6.47 -0.87 3.18
C THR A 93 7.22 0.43 2.93
N GLY A 94 8.11 0.87 3.84
CA GLY A 94 8.85 2.13 3.67
C GLY A 94 10.17 2.03 2.90
N PHE A 95 10.72 0.83 2.72
CA PHE A 95 12.01 0.61 2.03
C PHE A 95 11.87 -0.10 0.67
N ILE A 96 10.78 -0.82 0.42
CA ILE A 96 10.58 -1.63 -0.80
C ILE A 96 9.76 -0.88 -1.87
N THR A 97 9.21 0.28 -1.53
CA THR A 97 8.58 1.23 -2.48
C THR A 97 9.53 1.73 -3.55
#